data_AF-A0A815VJN1-F1
#
_entry.id   AF-A0A815VJN1-F1
#
_cell.length_a   1.000
_cell.length_b   1.000
_cell.length_c   1.000
_cell.angle_alpha   90.00
_cell.angle_beta   90.00
_cell.angle_gamma   90.00
#
_symmetry.space_group_name_H-M   'P 1'
#
loop_
_entity.id
_entity.type
_entity.pdbx_description
1 polymer ?
#
loop_
_entity_poly.entity_id
_entity_poly.type
_entity_poly.pdbx_seq_one_letter_code
_entity_poly.pdbx_strand_id
1 'polypeptide(L)'
;MSADFESGIVSADFESGIVSADFESGIMSVDFESGIVSAGFESGIVSVDFESGIMSADFESGIVSVDFESGIMSADFESGIVSAGFESGIVSVDFESGIVSVDFESGIVSADFEFKLMKESDDCCCDGG
;
A
#
# COMPACT_ATOMS: atom_id res chain seq x y z
N MET A 1 -6.68 -5.14 -15.74
CA MET A 1 -6.03 -6.45 -15.99
C MET A 1 -6.35 -7.37 -14.81
N SER A 2 -6.52 -8.67 -15.04
CA SER A 2 -6.66 -9.70 -13.99
C SER A 2 -5.80 -10.89 -14.38
N ALA A 3 -4.97 -11.38 -13.46
CA ALA A 3 -4.07 -12.50 -13.69
C ALA A 3 -3.62 -13.17 -12.39
N ASP A 4 -3.43 -14.49 -12.45
CA ASP A 4 -2.94 -15.30 -11.32
C ASP A 4 -1.60 -15.92 -11.68
N PHE A 5 -0.64 -15.87 -10.76
CA PHE A 5 0.72 -16.33 -10.97
C PHE A 5 1.21 -17.21 -9.81
N GLU A 6 1.82 -18.35 -10.14
CA GLU A 6 2.57 -19.11 -9.12
C GLU A 6 3.87 -18.38 -8.77
N SER A 7 4.56 -17.85 -9.78
CA SER A 7 5.57 -16.83 -9.56
C SER A 7 5.63 -15.83 -10.71
N GLY A 8 5.92 -14.57 -10.41
CA GLY A 8 5.91 -13.55 -11.45
C GLY A 8 6.42 -12.18 -11.04
N ILE A 9 6.73 -11.39 -12.06
CA ILE A 9 7.04 -9.97 -11.94
C ILE A 9 6.08 -9.24 -12.89
N VAL A 10 5.31 -8.29 -12.35
CA VAL A 10 4.46 -7.39 -13.13
C VAL A 10 5.01 -5.98 -13.01
N SER A 11 5.20 -5.34 -14.16
CA SER A 11 5.55 -3.92 -14.27
C SER A 11 4.66 -3.29 -15.33
N ALA A 12 3.95 -2.22 -14.97
CA ALA A 12 3.04 -1.57 -15.91
C ALA A 12 2.77 -0.11 -15.54
N ASP A 13 2.67 0.73 -16.58
CA ASP A 13 2.38 2.16 -16.47
C ASP A 13 1.08 2.46 -17.21
N PHE A 14 0.18 3.20 -16.58
CA PHE A 14 -1.12 3.54 -17.17
C PHE A 14 -1.52 4.98 -16.85
N GLU A 15 -2.11 5.69 -17.82
CA GLU A 15 -2.78 6.97 -17.52
C GLU A 15 -3.99 6.71 -16.63
N SER A 16 -4.79 5.71 -16.97
CA SER A 16 -5.86 5.26 -16.09
C SER A 16 -6.17 3.77 -16.23
N GLY A 17 -6.66 3.17 -15.15
CA GLY A 17 -7.08 1.77 -15.21
C GLY A 17 -7.31 1.08 -13.88
N ILE A 18 -7.57 -0.22 -13.99
CA ILE A 18 -7.78 -1.12 -12.86
C ILE A 18 -6.89 -2.34 -13.06
N VAL A 19 -6.08 -2.66 -12.06
CA VAL A 19 -5.24 -3.87 -12.01
C VAL A 19 -5.67 -4.73 -10.83
N SER A 20 -5.84 -6.01 -11.10
CA SER A 20 -6.03 -7.08 -10.13
C SER A 20 -5.01 -8.16 -10.43
N ALA A 21 -4.25 -8.66 -9.46
CA ALA A 21 -3.42 -9.83 -9.66
C ALA A 21 -3.08 -10.56 -8.37
N ASP A 22 -3.03 -11.89 -8.45
CA ASP A 22 -2.72 -12.76 -7.32
C ASP A 22 -1.44 -13.55 -7.57
N PHE A 23 -0.61 -13.70 -6.53
CA PHE A 23 0.67 -14.39 -6.59
C PHE A 23 0.89 -15.33 -5.40
N GLU A 24 1.44 -16.52 -5.64
CA GLU A 24 2.07 -17.28 -4.55
C GLU A 24 3.42 -16.64 -4.18
N SER A 25 4.24 -16.29 -5.18
CA SER A 25 5.46 -15.51 -4.95
C SER A 25 5.72 -14.49 -6.03
N GLY A 26 5.75 -13.19 -5.72
CA GLY A 26 5.86 -12.20 -6.79
C GLY A 26 6.29 -10.79 -6.42
N ILE A 27 6.53 -10.01 -7.47
CA ILE A 27 6.81 -8.59 -7.39
C ILE A 27 5.85 -7.84 -8.32
N MET A 28 5.21 -6.80 -7.81
CA MET A 28 4.42 -5.88 -8.63
C MET A 28 4.96 -4.45 -8.49
N SER A 29 5.12 -3.78 -9.62
CA SER A 29 5.44 -2.35 -9.71
C SER A 29 4.46 -1.71 -10.68
N VAL A 30 3.64 -0.77 -10.23
CA VAL A 30 2.66 -0.14 -11.12
C VAL A 30 2.56 1.36 -10.88
N ASP A 31 2.49 2.11 -11.97
CA ASP A 31 2.41 3.57 -11.96
C ASP A 31 1.12 4.02 -12.65
N PHE A 32 0.39 4.95 -12.02
CA PHE A 32 -0.89 5.44 -12.50
C PHE A 32 -1.06 6.95 -12.28
N GLU A 33 -1.61 7.67 -13.27
CA GLU A 33 -2.21 8.99 -12.95
C GLU A 33 -3.55 8.80 -12.22
N SER A 34 -4.40 7.88 -12.68
CA SER A 34 -5.68 7.61 -12.04
C SER A 34 -6.09 6.14 -12.07
N GLY A 35 -6.11 5.45 -10.93
CA GLY A 35 -6.47 4.04 -10.97
C GLY A 35 -6.74 3.32 -9.66
N ILE A 36 -6.98 2.02 -9.81
CA ILE A 36 -7.27 1.11 -8.71
C ILE A 36 -6.40 -0.14 -8.84
N VAL A 37 -5.71 -0.51 -7.76
CA VAL A 37 -4.92 -1.73 -7.67
C VAL A 37 -5.48 -2.60 -6.56
N SER A 38 -5.67 -3.88 -6.88
CA SER A 38 -5.99 -4.94 -5.92
C SER A 38 -4.99 -6.08 -6.12
N ALA A 39 -4.31 -6.53 -5.07
CA ALA A 39 -3.35 -7.62 -5.22
C ALA A 39 -3.24 -8.53 -4.00
N GLY A 40 -3.17 -9.83 -4.22
CA GLY A 40 -2.96 -10.84 -3.19
C GLY A 40 -1.60 -11.54 -3.33
N PHE A 41 -0.89 -11.76 -2.23
CA PHE A 41 0.39 -12.45 -2.21
C PHE A 41 0.52 -13.42 -1.03
N GLU A 42 1.01 -14.64 -1.25
CA GLU A 42 1.54 -15.44 -0.14
C GLU A 42 2.92 -14.89 0.28
N SER A 43 3.79 -14.61 -0.68
CA SER A 43 5.05 -13.90 -0.45
C SER A 43 5.31 -12.85 -1.52
N GLY A 44 5.42 -11.57 -1.16
CA GLY A 44 5.49 -10.53 -2.20
C GLY A 44 6.09 -9.19 -1.86
N ILE A 45 6.42 -8.46 -2.92
CA ILE A 45 6.84 -7.06 -2.86
C ILE A 45 5.97 -6.26 -3.81
N VAL A 46 5.40 -5.16 -3.32
CA VAL A 46 4.59 -4.25 -4.12
C VAL A 46 5.14 -2.83 -4.01
N SER A 47 5.30 -2.18 -5.16
CA SER A 47 5.61 -0.76 -5.30
C SER A 47 4.52 -0.11 -6.15
N VAL A 48 3.93 0.97 -5.67
CA VAL A 48 2.85 1.65 -6.42
C VAL A 48 2.95 3.16 -6.29
N ASP A 49 2.91 3.84 -7.43
CA ASP A 49 2.85 5.30 -7.50
C ASP A 49 1.54 5.76 -8.15
N PHE A 50 0.83 6.67 -7.48
CA PHE A 50 -0.43 7.25 -7.94
C PHE A 50 -0.46 8.78 -7.81
N GLU A 51 -0.94 9.48 -8.85
CA GLU A 51 -1.45 10.85 -8.64
C GLU A 51 -2.82 10.80 -7.94
N SER A 52 -3.73 9.95 -8.40
CA SER A 52 -5.01 9.71 -7.75
C SER A 52 -5.40 8.23 -7.76
N GLY A 53 -5.63 7.61 -6.61
CA GLY A 53 -6.01 6.20 -6.67
C GLY A 53 -6.41 5.50 -5.39
N ILE A 54 -6.64 4.20 -5.54
CA ILE A 54 -6.97 3.28 -4.46
C ILE A 54 -6.10 2.03 -4.60
N MET A 55 -5.47 1.62 -3.51
CA MET A 55 -4.71 0.38 -3.40
C MET A 55 -5.29 -0.49 -2.29
N SER A 56 -5.52 -1.75 -2.60
CA SER A 56 -5.90 -2.80 -1.65
C SER A 56 -4.94 -3.98 -1.83
N ALA A 57 -4.32 -4.46 -0.76
CA ALA A 57 -3.48 -5.64 -0.87
C ALA A 57 -3.46 -6.54 0.36
N ASP A 58 -3.39 -7.84 0.11
CA ASP A 58 -3.40 -8.87 1.16
C ASP A 58 -2.12 -9.71 1.06
N PHE A 59 -1.45 -9.93 2.20
CA PHE A 59 -0.20 -10.67 2.28
C PHE A 59 -0.15 -11.66 3.44
N GLU A 60 0.38 -12.87 3.20
CA GLU A 60 0.92 -13.68 4.31
C GLU A 60 2.31 -13.13 4.72
N SER A 61 3.20 -12.91 3.76
CA SER A 61 4.49 -12.26 3.99
C SER A 61 4.79 -11.21 2.93
N GLY A 62 5.04 -9.95 3.32
CA GLY A 62 5.26 -8.94 2.28
C GLY A 62 5.88 -7.61 2.66
N ILE A 63 6.28 -6.90 1.62
CA ILE A 63 6.76 -5.52 1.68
C ILE A 63 5.94 -4.68 0.71
N VAL A 64 5.38 -3.59 1.22
CA VAL A 64 4.65 -2.62 0.39
C VAL A 64 5.29 -1.25 0.53
N SER A 65 5.55 -0.63 -0.62
CA SER A 65 5.92 0.78 -0.76
C SER A 65 4.87 1.48 -1.61
N VAL A 66 4.28 2.57 -1.13
CA VAL A 66 3.33 3.35 -1.92
C VAL A 66 3.58 4.84 -1.78
N ASP A 67 3.39 5.56 -2.88
CA ASP A 67 3.35 7.03 -2.90
C ASP A 67 2.09 7.52 -3.63
N PHE A 68 1.37 8.43 -2.99
CA PHE A 68 0.11 9.00 -3.50
C PHE A 68 0.11 10.52 -3.36
N GLU A 69 -0.30 11.25 -4.41
CA GLU A 69 -0.73 12.64 -4.21
C GLU A 69 -2.12 12.68 -3.55
N SER A 70 -3.08 11.90 -4.07
CA SER A 70 -4.39 11.75 -3.45
C SER A 70 -4.88 10.30 -3.47
N GLY A 71 -5.12 9.68 -2.31
CA GLY A 71 -5.62 8.31 -2.37
C GLY A 71 -5.96 7.59 -1.08
N ILE A 72 -6.28 6.32 -1.26
CA ILE A 72 -6.64 5.40 -0.18
C ILE A 72 -5.80 4.14 -0.31
N MET A 73 -5.17 3.72 0.78
CA MET A 73 -4.51 2.44 0.91
C MET A 73 -5.18 1.61 2.00
N SER A 74 -5.44 0.34 1.68
CA SER A 74 -5.79 -0.71 2.63
C SER A 74 -4.83 -1.86 2.45
N ALA A 75 -4.20 -2.35 3.53
CA ALA A 75 -3.38 -3.54 3.41
C ALA A 75 -3.39 -4.41 4.66
N ASP A 76 -3.50 -5.72 4.47
CA ASP A 76 -3.56 -6.71 5.54
C ASP A 76 -2.37 -7.67 5.44
N PHE A 77 -1.72 -7.94 6.59
CA PHE A 77 -0.52 -8.78 6.67
C PHE A 77 -0.55 -9.74 7.85
N GLU A 78 -0.12 -10.98 7.63
CA GLU A 78 0.38 -11.80 8.75
C GLU A 78 1.78 -11.32 9.17
N SER A 79 2.71 -11.18 8.23
CA SER A 79 4.04 -10.63 8.47
C SER A 79 4.45 -9.61 7.42
N GLY A 80 4.82 -8.38 7.79
CA GLY A 80 5.26 -7.45 6.75
C GLY A 80 5.83 -6.10 7.16
N ILE A 81 6.14 -5.33 6.12
CA ILE A 81 6.64 -3.98 6.22
C ILE A 81 5.85 -3.10 5.25
N VAL A 82 5.32 -1.99 5.76
CA VAL A 82 4.67 -0.95 4.95
C VAL A 82 5.43 0.36 5.09
N SER A 83 5.73 0.97 3.94
CA SER A 83 6.16 2.35 3.80
C SER A 83 5.17 3.07 2.89
N ALA A 84 4.61 4.18 3.35
CA ALA A 84 3.55 4.87 2.63
C ALA A 84 3.71 6.39 2.74
N GLY A 85 3.66 7.08 1.59
CA GLY A 85 3.74 8.53 1.49
C GLY A 85 2.48 9.10 0.82
N PHE A 86 1.89 10.14 1.42
CA PHE A 86 0.67 10.74 0.92
C PHE A 86 0.70 12.28 1.05
N GLU A 87 0.28 13.02 0.02
CA GLU A 87 -0.08 14.43 0.22
C GLU A 87 -1.47 14.51 0.88
N SER A 88 -2.47 13.84 0.29
CA SER A 88 -3.82 13.73 0.86
C SER A 88 -4.33 12.29 0.84
N GLY A 89 -4.71 11.70 1.99
CA GLY A 89 -5.25 10.35 1.92
C GLY A 89 -5.68 9.66 3.20
N ILE A 90 -6.02 8.38 3.03
CA ILE A 90 -6.42 7.49 4.12
C ILE A 90 -5.59 6.22 4.00
N VAL A 91 -4.93 5.83 5.10
CA VAL A 91 -4.20 4.56 5.20
C VAL A 91 -4.83 3.72 6.31
N SER A 92 -5.20 2.48 5.96
CA SER A 92 -5.61 1.44 6.90
C SER A 92 -4.68 0.25 6.74
N VAL A 93 -4.02 -0.18 7.82
CA VAL A 93 -3.12 -1.33 7.76
C VAL A 93 -3.26 -2.22 8.98
N ASP A 94 -3.47 -3.52 8.77
CA ASP A 94 -3.57 -4.49 9.84
C ASP A 94 -2.42 -5.52 9.77
N PHE A 95 -1.79 -5.80 10.92
CA PHE A 95 -0.67 -6.75 11.04
C PHE A 95 -0.86 -7.74 12.20
N GLU A 96 -0.50 -9.01 12.00
CA GLU A 96 -0.10 -9.87 13.13
C GLU A 96 1.30 -9.49 13.62
N SER A 97 2.28 -9.40 12.71
CA SER A 97 3.64 -8.92 13.00
C SER A 97 4.15 -7.98 11.91
N GLY A 98 4.62 -6.79 12.27
CA GLY A 98 5.18 -5.92 11.24
C GLY A 98 5.69 -4.57 11.68
N ILE A 99 6.09 -3.81 10.67
CA ILE A 99 6.54 -2.43 10.78
C ILE A 99 5.73 -1.60 9.80
N VAL A 100 5.23 -0.47 10.27
CA VAL A 100 4.60 0.54 9.42
C VAL A 100 5.29 1.88 9.63
N SER A 101 5.53 2.57 8.52
CA SER A 101 5.99 3.95 8.45
C SER A 101 5.07 4.67 7.48
N VAL A 102 4.41 5.73 7.94
CA VAL A 102 3.53 6.52 7.08
C VAL A 102 3.77 8.00 7.29
N ASP A 103 3.86 8.74 6.18
CA ASP A 103 4.04 10.18 6.16
C ASP A 103 2.87 10.83 5.38
N PHE A 104 2.32 11.93 5.91
CA PHE A 104 1.20 12.68 5.33
C PHE A 104 1.39 14.20 5.41
N GLU A 105 0.86 14.93 4.42
CA GLU A 105 0.52 16.36 4.61
C GLU A 105 -0.89 16.53 5.21
N SER A 106 -1.87 15.76 4.73
CA SER A 106 -3.24 15.76 5.25
C SER A 106 -3.86 14.36 5.15
N GLY A 107 -4.33 13.78 6.25
CA GLY A 107 -4.92 12.45 6.15
C GLY A 107 -5.31 11.79 7.46
N ILE A 108 -5.67 10.51 7.34
CA ILE A 108 -6.04 9.65 8.46
C ILE A 108 -5.24 8.36 8.36
N VAL A 109 -4.66 7.95 9.48
CA VAL A 109 -4.00 6.65 9.63
C VAL A 109 -4.74 5.81 10.66
N SER A 110 -5.06 4.58 10.28
CA SER A 110 -5.49 3.53 11.19
C SER A 110 -4.56 2.34 11.03
N ALA A 111 -3.99 1.87 12.13
CA ALA A 111 -3.01 0.81 12.07
C ALA A 111 -3.10 -0.11 13.29
N ASP A 112 -3.48 -1.38 13.08
CA ASP A 112 -3.68 -2.39 14.14
C ASP A 112 -2.60 -3.48 14.11
N PHE A 113 -2.14 -3.91 15.30
CA PHE A 113 -1.00 -4.80 15.48
C PHE A 113 -1.23 -5.76 16.65
N GLU A 114 -1.03 -7.06 16.44
CA GLU A 114 -0.84 -7.98 17.57
C GLU A 114 0.55 -7.84 18.23
N PHE A 115 1.63 -7.69 17.45
CA PHE A 115 3.00 -7.51 17.95
C PHE A 115 3.79 -6.41 17.19
N LYS A 116 4.44 -5.45 17.89
CA LYS A 116 4.72 -4.12 17.30
C LYS A 116 6.11 -3.48 17.52
N LEU A 117 6.61 -2.84 16.45
CA LEU A 117 7.51 -1.68 16.44
C LEU A 117 6.97 -0.64 15.42
N MET A 118 6.42 0.48 15.88
CA MET A 118 5.93 1.57 15.01
C MET A 118 6.80 2.82 15.12
N LYS A 119 6.91 3.56 14.03
CA LYS A 119 7.24 4.98 14.03
C LYS A 119 6.24 5.75 13.19
N GLU A 120 5.63 6.74 13.81
CA GLU A 120 4.78 7.74 13.20
C GLU A 120 5.55 9.06 13.29
N SER A 121 5.74 9.75 12.16
CA SER A 121 6.38 11.06 12.12
C SER A 121 5.28 12.11 12.06
N ASP A 122 4.80 12.55 13.22
CA ASP A 122 3.85 13.65 13.32
C ASP A 122 4.52 15.00 13.00
N ASP A 123 4.41 15.50 11.77
CA ASP A 123 4.32 16.95 11.52
C ASP A 123 2.84 17.36 11.44
N CYS A 124 2.10 17.06 12.51
CA CYS A 124 0.73 17.51 12.72
C CYS A 124 0.71 19.05 12.91
N CYS A 125 0.61 19.82 11.82
CA CYS A 125 0.08 21.18 11.87
C CYS A 125 -1.46 21.18 11.91
N CYS A 126 -2.03 20.69 13.02
CA CYS A 126 -3.36 21.11 13.43
C CYS A 126 -3.24 22.49 14.11
N ASP A 127 -3.06 23.56 13.35
CA ASP A 127 -3.30 24.91 13.87
C ASP A 127 -4.83 25.09 13.97
N GLY A 128 -5.32 25.11 15.19
CA GLY A 128 -6.75 25.24 15.48
C GLY A 128 -7.30 26.59 14.99
N GLY A 129 -8.45 26.51 14.29
CA GLY A 129 -9.32 27.63 13.95
C GLY A 129 -10.75 27.17 13.81
#